data_AF-A0A3D2V3Z8-F1
#
_entry.id   AF-A0A3D2V3Z8-F1
#
_cell.length_a   1.000
_cell.length_b   1.000
_cell.length_c   1.000
_cell.angle_alpha   90.00
_cell.angle_beta   90.00
_cell.angle_gamma   90.00
#
_symmetry.space_group_name_H-M   'P 1'
#
loop_
_entity.id
_entity.type
_entity.pdbx_description
1 polymer ?
#
loop_
_entity_poly.entity_id
_entity_poly.type
_entity_poly.pdbx_seq_one_letter_code
_entity_poly.pdbx_strand_id
1 'polypeptide(L)'
;MNADLSPPNDSGSLPGIIGSSEPMKRVYQLTRQVAKSDASVLLLGETGTGKELIANAIHQLSNRKSGPFVKVNCGALSESLLESELFGHVRGSFTGAVNNRTGRFEAAHMGTIFLDEINSTTLQLQVK
;
A
#
# COMPACT_ATOMS: atom_id res chain seq x y z
N MET A 1 6.53 -39.46 16.83
CA MET A 1 6.59 -38.82 15.49
C MET A 1 6.56 -37.32 15.72
N ASN A 2 7.72 -36.70 15.89
CA ASN A 2 7.79 -35.25 16.09
C ASN A 2 7.71 -34.63 14.69
N ALA A 3 6.60 -33.96 14.40
CA ALA A 3 6.47 -33.15 13.21
C ALA A 3 7.54 -32.05 13.28
N ASP A 4 8.48 -32.11 12.35
CA ASP A 4 9.46 -31.07 12.13
C ASP A 4 8.71 -29.77 11.80
N LEU A 5 8.69 -28.86 12.79
CA LEU A 5 8.10 -27.52 12.70
C LEU A 5 9.14 -26.49 12.22
N SER A 6 10.24 -26.92 11.59
CA SER A 6 11.17 -25.98 10.99
C SER A 6 10.44 -25.12 9.94
N PRO A 7 10.53 -23.78 10.03
CA PRO A 7 9.91 -22.92 9.04
C PRO A 7 10.49 -23.24 7.66
N PRO A 8 9.67 -23.27 6.60
CA PRO A 8 10.18 -23.50 5.26
C PRO A 8 11.27 -22.47 4.97
N ASN A 9 12.42 -22.97 4.52
CA ASN A 9 13.66 -22.24 4.35
C ASN A 9 13.62 -21.30 3.12
N ASP A 10 12.57 -20.49 3.00
CA ASP A 10 12.46 -19.43 2.00
C ASP A 10 13.03 -18.13 2.61
N SER A 11 14.33 -18.19 2.90
CA SER A 11 15.16 -17.06 3.30
C SER A 11 15.58 -16.22 2.09
N GLY A 12 14.79 -16.25 1.01
CA GLY A 12 15.00 -15.40 -0.15
C GLY A 12 14.75 -13.94 0.23
N SER A 13 15.65 -13.06 -0.17
CA SER A 13 15.37 -11.63 -0.22
C SER A 13 14.13 -11.36 -1.07
N LEU A 14 13.47 -10.23 -0.84
CA LEU A 14 12.44 -9.73 -1.74
C LEU A 14 13.13 -9.00 -2.91
N PRO A 15 12.63 -9.16 -4.16
CA PRO A 15 13.17 -8.42 -5.29
C PRO A 15 13.17 -6.91 -5.03
N GLY A 16 14.32 -6.26 -5.23
CA GLY A 16 14.48 -4.82 -5.02
C GLY A 16 14.69 -4.38 -3.57
N ILE A 17 14.82 -5.30 -2.60
CA ILE A 17 15.07 -4.97 -1.19
C ILE A 17 16.40 -5.56 -0.75
N ILE A 18 17.25 -4.71 -0.18
CA ILE A 18 18.57 -5.08 0.36
C ILE A 18 18.47 -5.13 1.88
N GLY A 19 18.74 -6.30 2.47
CA GLY A 19 18.75 -6.50 3.92
C GLY A 19 18.82 -7.99 4.26
N SER A 20 19.63 -8.35 5.25
CA SER A 20 19.88 -9.76 5.63
C SER A 20 19.78 -10.03 7.13
N SER A 21 19.41 -9.01 7.93
CA SER A 21 19.26 -9.16 9.37
C SER A 21 18.07 -10.04 9.74
N GLU A 22 18.13 -10.68 10.91
CA GLU A 22 17.04 -11.53 11.41
C GLU A 22 15.67 -10.82 11.49
N PRO A 23 15.57 -9.55 11.93
CA PRO A 23 14.31 -8.81 11.86
C PRO A 23 13.78 -8.66 10.43
N MET A 24 14.66 -8.41 9.45
CA MET A 24 14.24 -8.28 8.04
C MET A 24 13.75 -9.60 7.46
N LYS A 25 14.35 -10.72 7.85
CA LYS A 25 13.84 -12.05 7.45
C LYS A 25 12.39 -12.26 7.89
N ARG A 26 12.03 -11.82 9.11
CA ARG A 26 10.64 -11.86 9.60
C ARG A 26 9.72 -10.95 8.78
N VAL A 27 10.18 -9.75 8.43
CA VAL A 27 9.42 -8.85 7.53
C VAL A 27 9.18 -9.52 6.17
N TYR A 28 10.18 -10.19 5.59
CA TYR A 28 10.04 -10.91 4.32
C TYR A 28 9.04 -12.06 4.41
N GLN A 29 9.09 -12.85 5.49
CA GLN A 29 8.13 -13.91 5.75
C GLN A 29 6.70 -13.38 5.85
N LEU A 30 6.49 -12.32 6.65
CA LEU A 30 5.18 -11.69 6.80
C LEU A 30 4.67 -11.11 5.47
N THR A 31 5.55 -10.46 4.71
CA THR A 31 5.23 -9.92 3.37
C THR A 31 4.69 -11.03 2.45
N ARG A 32 5.39 -12.16 2.37
CA ARG A 32 4.96 -13.31 1.56
C ARG A 32 3.63 -13.91 2.05
N GLN A 33 3.39 -13.90 3.36
CA GLN A 33 2.16 -14.41 3.95
C GLN A 33 0.96 -13.52 3.62
N VAL A 34 1.07 -12.21 3.86
CA VAL A 34 -0.04 -11.26 3.63
C VAL A 34 -0.34 -11.06 2.15
N ALA A 35 0.67 -11.15 1.27
CA ALA A 35 0.49 -11.03 -0.17
C ALA A 35 -0.49 -12.06 -0.77
N LYS A 36 -0.61 -13.24 -0.16
CA LYS A 36 -1.54 -14.29 -0.59
C LYS A 36 -2.99 -14.04 -0.16
N SER A 37 -3.24 -13.01 0.65
CA SER A 37 -4.55 -12.67 1.19
C SER A 37 -5.11 -11.39 0.59
N ASP A 38 -6.41 -11.17 0.78
CA ASP A 38 -7.09 -9.92 0.43
C ASP A 38 -7.17 -8.94 1.62
N ALA A 39 -6.44 -9.20 2.71
CA ALA A 39 -6.47 -8.37 3.91
C ALA A 39 -5.79 -7.01 3.68
N SER A 40 -6.34 -5.96 4.28
CA SER A 40 -5.67 -4.66 4.38
C SER A 40 -4.41 -4.78 5.26
N VAL A 41 -3.28 -4.28 4.77
CA VAL A 41 -1.98 -4.36 5.47
C VAL A 41 -1.57 -2.98 5.96
N LEU A 42 -1.30 -2.87 7.26
CA LEU A 42 -0.72 -1.67 7.88
C LEU A 42 0.80 -1.81 7.97
N LEU A 43 1.53 -0.94 7.29
CA LEU A 43 3.00 -0.90 7.35
C LEU A 43 3.45 0.17 8.36
N LEU A 44 4.03 -0.30 9.46
CA LEU A 44 4.61 0.56 10.50
C LEU A 44 6.12 0.64 10.35
N GLY A 45 6.68 1.83 10.57
CA GLY A 45 8.10 2.08 10.51
C GLY A 45 8.40 3.57 10.34
N GLU A 46 9.61 3.97 10.71
CA GLU A 46 10.06 5.36 10.61
C GLU A 46 10.10 5.86 9.15
N THR A 47 10.13 7.18 8.98
CA THR A 47 10.30 7.81 7.68
C THR A 47 11.63 7.37 7.04
N GLY A 48 11.61 7.05 5.74
CA GLY A 48 12.81 6.65 5.02
C GLY A 48 13.25 5.18 5.19
N THR A 49 12.51 4.35 5.94
CA THR A 49 12.83 2.92 6.14
C THR A 49 12.47 1.99 4.97
N GLY A 50 11.99 2.54 3.85
CA GLY A 50 11.69 1.75 2.65
C GLY A 50 10.34 1.01 2.68
N LYS A 51 9.35 1.49 3.44
CA LYS A 51 7.99 0.91 3.49
C LYS A 51 7.35 0.76 2.10
N GLU A 52 7.62 1.69 1.19
CA GLU A 52 7.14 1.65 -0.19
C GLU A 52 7.66 0.42 -0.96
N LEU A 53 8.89 -0.03 -0.68
CA LEU A 53 9.46 -1.24 -1.28
C LEU A 53 8.71 -2.48 -0.78
N ILE A 54 8.35 -2.51 0.51
CA ILE A 54 7.55 -3.58 1.11
C ILE A 54 6.14 -3.60 0.50
N ALA A 55 5.49 -2.44 0.37
CA ALA A 55 4.17 -2.34 -0.27
C ALA A 55 4.19 -2.84 -1.72
N ASN A 56 5.24 -2.47 -2.49
CA ASN A 56 5.42 -2.97 -3.84
C ASN A 56 5.62 -4.49 -3.87
N ALA A 57 6.45 -5.02 -2.96
CA ALA A 57 6.68 -6.46 -2.86
C ALA A 57 5.40 -7.23 -2.51
N ILE A 58 4.56 -6.71 -1.62
CA ILE A 58 3.23 -7.29 -1.31
C ILE A 58 2.40 -7.37 -2.59
N HIS A 59 2.29 -6.27 -3.34
CA HIS A 59 1.52 -6.25 -4.59
C HIS A 59 2.06 -7.25 -5.62
N GLN A 60 3.38 -7.27 -5.85
CA GLN A 60 4.03 -8.15 -6.83
C GLN A 60 3.89 -9.65 -6.49
N LEU A 61 3.86 -9.98 -5.21
CA LEU A 61 3.69 -11.36 -4.72
C LEU A 61 2.21 -11.77 -4.60
N SER A 62 1.28 -10.84 -4.77
CA SER A 62 -0.16 -11.10 -4.63
C SER A 62 -0.79 -11.71 -5.88
N ASN A 63 -2.01 -12.21 -5.71
CA ASN A 63 -2.86 -12.63 -6.82
C ASN A 63 -3.29 -11.47 -7.74
N ARG A 64 -3.06 -10.22 -7.31
CA ARG A 64 -3.45 -8.99 -8.00
C ARG A 64 -2.27 -8.28 -8.69
N LYS A 65 -1.11 -8.93 -8.79
CA LYS A 65 0.13 -8.37 -9.37
C LYS A 65 0.01 -7.90 -10.83
N SER A 66 -0.99 -8.39 -11.57
CA SER A 66 -1.27 -7.97 -12.95
C SER A 66 -2.16 -6.73 -13.01
N GLY A 67 -2.79 -6.36 -11.89
CA GLY A 67 -3.60 -5.15 -11.76
C GLY A 67 -2.76 -3.91 -11.46
N PRO A 68 -3.39 -2.73 -11.38
CA PRO A 68 -2.70 -1.48 -11.10
C PRO A 68 -2.15 -1.43 -9.67
N PHE A 69 -0.97 -0.83 -9.50
CA PHE A 69 -0.43 -0.44 -8.19
C PHE A 69 -0.44 1.08 -8.07
N VAL A 70 -1.43 1.62 -7.36
CA VAL A 70 -1.64 3.07 -7.22
C VAL A 70 -1.10 3.54 -5.89
N LYS A 71 -0.26 4.56 -5.90
CA LYS A 71 0.29 5.18 -4.68
C LYS A 71 -0.35 6.53 -4.45
N VAL A 72 -0.70 6.82 -3.21
CA VAL A 72 -1.19 8.12 -2.76
C VAL A 72 -0.44 8.51 -1.51
N ASN A 73 0.23 9.67 -1.53
CA ASN A 73 0.83 10.26 -0.34
C ASN A 73 -0.21 11.20 0.29
N CYS A 74 -0.68 10.84 1.48
CA CYS A 74 -1.72 11.59 2.18
C CYS A 74 -1.19 12.85 2.86
N GLY A 75 0.10 12.91 3.19
CA GLY A 75 0.73 14.05 3.86
C GLY A 75 1.11 15.20 2.93
N ALA A 76 1.17 14.96 1.62
CA ALA A 76 1.63 15.94 0.63
C ALA A 76 0.54 16.90 0.12
N LEU A 77 -0.74 16.64 0.39
CA LEU A 77 -1.88 17.36 -0.19
C LEU A 77 -2.75 18.02 0.87
N SER A 78 -3.43 19.12 0.51
CA SER A 78 -4.52 19.65 1.34
C SER A 78 -5.69 18.67 1.36
N GLU A 79 -6.50 18.71 2.41
CA GLU A 79 -7.65 17.80 2.61
C GLU A 79 -8.59 17.75 1.40
N SER A 80 -8.97 18.91 0.86
CA SER A 80 -9.85 19.00 -0.32
C SER A 80 -9.25 18.38 -1.58
N LEU A 81 -7.93 18.49 -1.76
CA LEU A 81 -7.23 17.89 -2.90
C LEU A 81 -7.04 16.40 -2.69
N LEU A 82 -6.76 15.96 -1.46
CA LEU A 82 -6.62 14.54 -1.13
C LEU A 82 -7.93 13.80 -1.35
N GLU A 83 -9.05 14.36 -0.88
CA GLU A 83 -10.38 13.78 -1.13
C GLU A 83 -10.66 13.66 -2.63
N SER A 84 -10.41 14.75 -3.36
CA SER A 84 -10.59 14.84 -4.81
C SER A 84 -9.68 13.86 -5.59
N GLU A 85 -8.47 13.58 -5.10
CA GLU A 85 -7.61 12.53 -5.67
C GLU A 85 -8.15 11.14 -5.34
N LEU A 86 -8.51 10.86 -4.09
CA LEU A 86 -8.95 9.53 -3.67
C LEU A 86 -10.24 9.10 -4.36
N PHE A 87 -11.25 9.98 -4.36
CA PHE A 87 -12.61 9.67 -4.82
C PHE A 87 -12.94 10.26 -6.19
N GLY A 88 -12.10 11.15 -6.71
CA GLY A 88 -12.36 11.85 -7.95
C GLY A 88 -13.28 13.05 -7.75
N HIS A 89 -13.55 13.76 -8.85
CA HIS A 89 -14.50 14.86 -8.87
C HIS A 89 -15.09 15.09 -10.25
N VAL A 90 -16.26 15.73 -10.27
CA VAL A 90 -16.89 16.25 -11.48
C VAL A 90 -16.51 17.72 -11.64
N ARG A 91 -16.36 18.18 -12.89
CA ARG A 91 -16.15 19.58 -13.23
C ARG A 91 -17.17 20.45 -12.49
N GLY A 92 -16.68 21.48 -11.80
CA GLY A 92 -17.50 22.43 -11.06
C GLY A 92 -17.90 22.01 -9.64
N SER A 93 -17.43 20.87 -9.11
CA SER A 93 -17.74 20.48 -7.72
C SER A 93 -17.05 21.36 -6.66
N PHE A 94 -15.96 22.07 -7.00
CA PHE A 94 -15.29 23.06 -6.16
C PHE A 94 -14.55 24.12 -7.02
N THR A 95 -14.09 25.19 -6.38
CA THR A 95 -13.31 26.25 -7.02
C THR A 95 -11.96 25.70 -7.52
N GLY A 96 -11.81 25.55 -8.84
CA GLY A 96 -10.64 24.95 -9.48
C GLY A 96 -10.89 23.59 -10.15
N ALA A 97 -12.10 23.02 -10.03
CA ALA A 97 -12.51 21.80 -10.73
C ALA A 97 -12.79 22.07 -12.22
N VAL A 98 -11.74 22.25 -13.01
CA VAL A 98 -11.83 22.60 -14.45
C VAL A 98 -12.28 21.40 -15.32
N ASN A 99 -11.96 20.18 -14.90
CA ASN A 99 -12.26 18.94 -15.63
C ASN A 99 -12.83 17.87 -14.69
N ASN A 100 -13.40 16.81 -15.25
CA ASN A 100 -13.70 15.59 -14.49
C ASN A 100 -12.40 14.84 -14.19
N ARG A 101 -12.36 14.16 -13.04
CA ARG A 101 -11.21 13.35 -12.64
C ARG A 101 -11.66 12.04 -11.99
N THR A 102 -11.15 10.94 -12.50
CA THR A 102 -11.28 9.59 -11.91
C THR A 102 -10.51 9.52 -10.60
N GLY A 103 -11.12 8.93 -9.57
CA GLY A 103 -10.50 8.73 -8.27
C GLY A 103 -9.41 7.67 -8.28
N ARG A 104 -8.46 7.76 -7.34
CA ARG A 104 -7.36 6.80 -7.17
C ARG A 104 -7.87 5.42 -6.76
N PHE A 105 -8.97 5.34 -6.00
CA PHE A 105 -9.60 4.06 -5.70
C PHE A 105 -10.13 3.36 -6.95
N GLU A 106 -10.77 4.11 -7.85
CA GLU A 106 -11.25 3.59 -9.13
C GLU A 106 -10.08 3.22 -10.04
N ALA A 107 -9.03 4.05 -10.10
CA ALA A 107 -7.81 3.74 -10.84
C ALA A 107 -7.06 2.49 -10.31
N ALA A 108 -7.27 2.13 -9.04
CA ALA A 108 -6.70 0.95 -8.40
C ALA A 108 -7.59 -0.31 -8.52
N HIS A 109 -8.69 -0.23 -9.29
CA HIS A 109 -9.63 -1.33 -9.43
C HIS A 109 -8.92 -2.62 -9.89
N MET A 110 -9.28 -3.75 -9.25
CA MET A 110 -8.64 -5.06 -9.44
C MET A 110 -7.14 -5.13 -9.14
N GLY A 111 -6.58 -4.10 -8.49
CA GLY A 111 -5.18 -4.01 -8.12
C GLY A 111 -4.99 -3.76 -6.63
N THR A 112 -4.08 -2.83 -6.32
CA THR A 112 -3.72 -2.44 -4.96
C THR A 112 -3.53 -0.93 -4.88
N ILE A 113 -4.09 -0.31 -3.85
CA ILE A 113 -3.81 1.08 -3.49
C ILE A 113 -2.91 1.12 -2.25
N PHE A 114 -1.85 1.90 -2.29
CA PHE A 114 -0.96 2.16 -1.16
C PHE A 114 -1.16 3.60 -0.69
N LEU A 115 -1.60 3.75 0.55
CA LEU A 115 -1.83 5.02 1.22
C LEU A 115 -0.66 5.31 2.15
N ASP A 116 0.28 6.13 1.69
CA ASP A 116 1.43 6.53 2.51
C ASP A 116 1.03 7.68 3.44
N GLU A 117 1.62 7.69 4.64
CA GLU A 117 1.33 8.66 5.70
C GLU A 117 -0.15 8.79 6.04
N ILE A 118 -0.91 7.67 6.06
CA ILE A 118 -2.35 7.66 6.32
C ILE A 118 -2.76 8.34 7.65
N ASN A 119 -1.85 8.39 8.63
CA ASN A 119 -2.05 9.08 9.90
C ASN A 119 -2.16 10.62 9.77
N SER A 120 -1.81 11.18 8.61
CA SER A 120 -1.98 12.61 8.30
C SER A 120 -3.41 12.98 7.89
N THR A 121 -4.28 11.98 7.66
CA THR A 121 -5.67 12.22 7.25
C THR A 121 -6.54 12.70 8.40
N THR A 122 -7.51 13.56 8.08
CA THR A 122 -8.49 14.05 9.05
C THR A 122 -9.51 12.95 9.39
N LEU A 123 -10.15 13.07 10.55
CA LEU A 123 -11.25 12.18 10.94
C LEU A 123 -12.42 12.24 9.94
N GLN A 124 -12.65 13.39 9.30
CA GLN A 124 -13.72 13.55 8.32
C GLN A 124 -13.45 12.71 7.07
N LEU A 125 -12.21 12.70 6.58
CA LEU A 125 -11.82 11.91 5.43
C LEU A 125 -11.87 10.40 5.72
N GLN A 126 -11.56 9.98 6.95
CA GLN A 126 -11.54 8.56 7.35
C GLN A 126 -12.92 7.90 7.39
N VAL A 127 -14.00 8.67 7.48
CA VAL A 127 -15.39 8.16 7.59
C VAL A 127 -16.04 7.97 6.20
N LYS A 128 -15.42 8.47 5.13
CA LYS A 128 -15.89 8.32 3.74
C LYS A 128 -15.51 6.98 3.14
#